data_AF-A0A523ZLR2-F1
#
_entry.id   AF-A0A523ZLR2-F1
#
_cell.length_a   1.000
_cell.length_b   1.000
_cell.length_c   1.000
_cell.angle_alpha   90.00
_cell.angle_beta   90.00
_cell.angle_gamma   90.00
#
_symmetry.space_group_name_H-M   'P 1'
#
loop_
_entity.id
_entity.type
_entity.pdbx_description
1 polymer ?
#
loop_
_entity_poly.entity_id
_entity_poly.type
_entity_poly.pdbx_seq_one_letter_code
_entity_poly.pdbx_strand_id
1 'polypeptide(L)'
;MIELFLVFLVFGFLGAVLIFMNKFLGPTKTNPAKESPFECGSPYLQEGINPFPIKFYLVAFLFLLFDIEVVFFFPWALVFKEMGTTALVIMFAYMIVIVMGFIYAWKKGAFQWE
;
A
#
# COMPACT_ATOMS: atom_id res chain seq x y z
N MET A 1 18.81 -16.42 -1.65
CA MET A 1 18.18 -16.10 -0.35
C MET A 1 19.13 -15.36 0.59
N ILE A 2 20.38 -15.81 0.79
CA ILE A 2 21.38 -15.08 1.59
C ILE A 2 21.65 -13.67 1.06
N GLU A 3 21.77 -13.49 -0.26
CA GLU A 3 22.00 -12.15 -0.83
C GLU A 3 20.85 -11.17 -0.54
N LEU A 4 19.60 -11.62 -0.68
CA LEU A 4 18.42 -10.82 -0.33
C LEU A 4 18.44 -10.44 1.15
N PHE A 5 18.76 -11.39 2.04
CA PHE A 5 18.88 -11.14 3.47
C PHE A 5 19.95 -10.08 3.77
N LEU A 6 21.12 -10.19 3.14
CA LEU A 6 22.20 -9.21 3.29
C LEU A 6 21.80 -7.82 2.78
N VAL A 7 21.07 -7.74 1.66
CA VAL A 7 20.54 -6.47 1.14
C VAL A 7 19.63 -5.81 2.18
N PHE A 8 18.63 -6.53 2.71
CA PHE A 8 17.74 -5.96 3.73
C PHE A 8 18.50 -5.51 4.98
N LEU A 9 19.50 -6.28 5.43
CA LEU A 9 20.30 -5.96 6.60
C LEU A 9 21.12 -4.68 6.37
N VAL A 10 21.81 -4.57 5.24
CA VAL A 10 22.64 -3.41 4.91
C VAL A 10 21.79 -2.15 4.78
N PHE A 11 20.69 -2.19 4.03
CA PHE A 11 19.84 -1.00 3.84
C PHE A 11 19.07 -0.63 5.11
N GLY A 12 18.59 -1.60 5.88
CA GLY A 12 17.98 -1.35 7.19
C GLY A 12 18.95 -0.71 8.17
N PHE A 13 20.18 -1.23 8.24
CA PHE A 13 21.24 -0.68 9.07
C PHE A 13 21.64 0.73 8.62
N LEU A 14 21.82 0.95 7.31
CA LEU A 14 22.13 2.26 6.76
C LEU A 14 21.05 3.29 7.11
N GLY A 15 19.76 2.94 6.97
CA GLY A 15 18.65 3.80 7.36
C GLY A 15 18.71 4.19 8.84
N ALA A 16 18.98 3.23 9.73
CA ALA A 16 19.16 3.49 11.16
C ALA A 16 20.35 4.45 11.41
N VAL A 17 21.52 4.18 10.81
CA VAL A 17 22.72 5.01 10.94
C VAL A 17 22.43 6.46 10.51
N LEU A 18 21.74 6.67 9.40
CA LEU A 18 21.39 8.01 8.91
C LEU A 18 20.48 8.76 9.89
N ILE A 19 19.49 8.09 10.49
CA ILE A 19 18.61 8.68 11.52
C ILE A 19 19.43 9.08 12.75
N PHE A 20 20.32 8.21 13.22
CA PHE A 20 21.21 8.50 14.36
C PHE A 20 22.17 9.65 14.04
N MET A 21 22.79 9.65 12.86
CA MET A 21 23.68 10.73 12.43
C MET A 21 22.96 12.07 12.42
N ASN A 22 21.73 12.16 11.89
CA ASN A 22 20.96 13.40 11.92
C ASN A 22 20.69 13.88 13.36
N LYS A 23 20.42 12.97 14.29
CA LYS A 23 20.20 13.33 15.70
C LYS A 23 21.44 13.90 16.38
N PHE A 24 22.64 13.45 16.02
CA PHE A 24 23.90 13.92 16.62
C PHE A 24 24.53 15.11 15.89
N LEU A 25 24.43 15.17 14.56
CA LEU A 25 25.06 16.20 13.73
C LEU A 25 24.10 17.36 13.41
N GLY A 26 22.79 17.14 13.47
CA GLY A 26 21.78 18.13 13.12
C GLY A 26 21.57 19.21 14.18
N PRO A 27 21.33 20.47 13.80
CA PRO A 27 21.05 21.55 14.75
C PRO A 27 19.69 21.34 15.43
N THR A 28 19.69 21.17 16.74
CA THR A 28 18.48 20.98 17.55
C THR A 28 18.06 22.31 18.20
N LYS A 29 17.25 23.10 17.46
CA LYS A 29 16.58 24.30 18.03
C LYS A 29 15.08 24.05 18.12
N THR A 30 14.61 23.66 19.30
CA THR A 30 13.20 23.51 19.64
C THR A 30 12.62 24.84 20.13
N ASN A 31 11.34 25.06 19.84
CA ASN A 31 10.52 26.17 20.34
C ASN A 31 9.08 25.64 20.35
N PRO A 32 8.23 26.00 21.33
CA PRO A 32 6.80 25.66 21.33
C PRO A 32 6.10 25.80 19.97
N ALA A 33 6.39 26.84 19.19
CA ALA A 33 5.79 27.06 17.87
C ALA A 33 6.28 26.07 16.78
N LYS A 34 7.48 25.48 16.94
CA LYS A 34 7.99 24.43 16.05
C LYS A 34 7.45 23.04 16.41
N GLU A 35 7.02 22.87 17.66
CA GLU A 35 6.49 21.62 18.18
C GLU A 35 4.97 21.55 18.05
N SER A 36 4.30 22.65 17.72
CA SER A 36 2.88 22.69 17.39
C SER A 36 2.60 22.28 15.92
N PRO A 37 1.49 21.57 15.64
CA PRO A 37 1.03 21.34 14.27
C PRO A 37 0.82 22.64 13.49
N PHE A 38 1.07 22.60 12.19
CA PHE A 38 0.90 23.75 11.31
C PHE A 38 -0.58 23.96 10.92
N GLU A 39 -1.16 25.12 11.27
CA GLU A 39 -2.50 25.57 10.83
C GLU A 39 -2.46 26.96 10.16
N CYS A 40 -1.58 27.16 9.17
CA CYS A 40 -1.52 28.41 8.39
C CYS A 40 -1.36 29.70 9.24
N GLY A 41 -0.75 29.60 10.42
CA GLY A 41 -0.56 30.74 11.35
C GLY A 41 -1.66 30.90 12.41
N SER A 42 -2.72 30.09 12.36
CA SER A 42 -3.68 29.95 13.46
C SER A 42 -3.10 29.07 14.57
N PRO A 43 -3.43 29.31 15.86
CA PRO A 43 -3.22 28.31 16.89
C PRO A 43 -3.96 27.02 16.51
N TYR A 44 -3.36 25.87 16.80
CA TYR A 44 -3.99 24.57 16.60
C TYR A 44 -5.20 24.44 17.53
N LEU A 45 -6.41 24.39 16.95
CA LEU A 45 -7.67 24.44 17.69
C LEU A 45 -8.25 23.06 18.04
N GLN A 46 -7.74 21.98 17.44
CA GLN A 46 -8.28 20.64 17.63
C GLN A 46 -7.56 19.91 18.77
N GLU A 47 -8.28 19.51 19.80
CA GLU A 47 -7.76 18.59 20.81
C GLU A 47 -7.96 17.14 20.34
N GLY A 48 -6.92 16.55 19.74
CA GLY A 48 -6.88 15.14 19.38
C GLY A 48 -7.28 14.81 17.93
N ILE A 49 -7.35 13.51 17.64
CA ILE A 49 -7.67 13.01 16.29
C ILE A 49 -9.19 12.87 16.17
N ASN A 50 -9.80 13.73 15.36
CA ASN A 50 -11.21 13.65 15.04
C ASN A 50 -11.46 12.62 13.92
N PRO A 51 -12.55 11.84 13.98
CA PRO A 51 -12.91 10.94 12.88
C PRO A 51 -13.24 11.76 11.64
N PHE A 52 -12.58 11.42 10.53
CA PHE A 52 -12.82 12.02 9.22
C PHE A 52 -13.50 10.98 8.30
N PRO A 53 -14.42 11.40 7.43
CA PRO A 53 -15.04 10.49 6.47
C PRO A 53 -14.00 10.00 5.45
N ILE A 54 -13.78 8.69 5.39
CA ILE A 54 -12.89 8.08 4.40
C ILE A 54 -13.67 7.92 3.08
N LYS A 55 -13.54 8.89 2.18
CA LYS A 55 -14.25 8.89 0.88
C LYS A 55 -13.85 7.75 -0.07
N PHE A 56 -12.71 7.09 0.20
CA PHE A 56 -12.11 6.06 -0.65
C PHE A 56 -12.24 4.65 -0.08
N TYR A 57 -13.12 4.42 0.90
CA TYR A 57 -13.22 3.12 1.56
C TYR A 57 -13.59 1.99 0.59
N LEU A 58 -14.43 2.26 -0.41
CA LEU A 58 -14.79 1.30 -1.47
C LEU A 58 -13.57 0.90 -2.31
N VAL A 59 -12.68 1.85 -2.59
CA VAL A 59 -11.43 1.58 -3.32
C VAL A 59 -10.52 0.69 -2.50
N ALA A 60 -10.42 0.90 -1.18
CA ALA A 60 -9.63 0.06 -0.29
C ALA A 60 -10.16 -1.38 -0.23
N PHE A 61 -11.48 -1.57 -0.16
CA PHE A 61 -12.10 -2.90 -0.21
C PHE A 61 -11.87 -3.59 -1.56
N LEU A 62 -12.00 -2.85 -2.67
CA LEU A 62 -11.70 -3.38 -4.00
C LEU A 62 -10.22 -3.76 -4.13
N PHE A 63 -9.31 -2.92 -3.64
CA PHE A 63 -7.87 -3.23 -3.62
C PHE A 63 -7.59 -4.53 -2.87
N LEU A 64 -8.13 -4.69 -1.66
CA LEU A 64 -7.98 -5.92 -0.88
C LEU A 64 -8.48 -7.16 -1.65
N LEU A 65 -9.65 -7.04 -2.28
CA LEU A 65 -10.23 -8.12 -3.07
C LEU A 65 -9.30 -8.46 -4.26
N PHE A 66 -8.90 -7.48 -5.07
CA PHE A 66 -8.01 -7.72 -6.21
C PHE A 66 -6.63 -8.26 -5.80
N ASP A 67 -6.08 -7.82 -4.67
CA ASP A 67 -4.79 -8.30 -4.16
C ASP A 67 -4.85 -9.80 -3.85
N ILE A 68 -5.94 -10.26 -3.22
CA ILE A 68 -6.19 -11.69 -2.97
C ILE A 68 -6.30 -12.46 -4.30
N GLU A 69 -7.01 -11.91 -5.29
CA GLU A 69 -7.16 -12.55 -6.61
C GLU A 69 -5.80 -12.69 -7.33
N VAL A 70 -4.91 -11.70 -7.21
CA VAL A 70 -3.56 -11.73 -7.81
C VAL A 70 -2.66 -12.77 -7.14
N VAL A 71 -2.83 -13.03 -5.84
CA VAL A 71 -2.08 -14.09 -5.15
C VAL A 71 -2.30 -15.47 -5.79
N PHE A 72 -3.47 -15.73 -6.39
CA PHE A 72 -3.73 -16.99 -7.09
C PHE A 72 -2.96 -17.16 -8.42
N PHE A 73 -2.34 -16.08 -8.93
CA PHE A 73 -1.52 -16.17 -10.14
C PHE A 73 -0.23 -16.95 -9.86
N PHE A 74 0.29 -16.91 -8.63
CA PHE A 74 1.48 -17.65 -8.24
C PHE A 74 1.31 -19.18 -8.32
N PRO A 75 0.33 -19.81 -7.63
CA PRO A 75 0.14 -21.25 -7.73
C PRO A 75 -0.22 -21.68 -9.17
N TRP A 76 -1.00 -20.88 -9.90
CA TRP A 76 -1.26 -21.12 -11.32
C TRP A 76 0.04 -21.17 -12.14
N ALA A 77 0.92 -20.18 -11.97
CA ALA A 77 2.19 -20.11 -12.70
C ALA A 77 3.11 -21.30 -12.38
N LEU A 78 3.07 -21.81 -11.15
CA LEU A 78 3.83 -22.99 -10.73
C LEU A 78 3.32 -24.28 -11.42
N VAL A 79 2.00 -24.47 -11.50
CA VAL A 79 1.42 -25.68 -12.14
C VAL A 79 1.34 -25.60 -13.66
N PHE A 80 1.52 -24.41 -14.24
CA PHE A 80 1.46 -24.19 -15.69
C PHE A 80 2.42 -25.12 -16.46
N LYS A 81 3.61 -25.38 -15.92
CA LYS A 81 4.60 -26.26 -16.56
C LYS A 81 4.11 -27.71 -16.70
N GLU A 82 3.28 -28.18 -15.79
CA GLU A 82 2.76 -29.56 -15.76
C GLU A 82 1.46 -29.68 -16.56
N MET A 83 0.57 -28.69 -16.46
CA MET A 83 -0.77 -28.73 -17.04
C MET A 83 -0.88 -28.08 -18.45
N GLY A 84 0.10 -27.26 -18.84
CA GLY A 84 0.15 -26.62 -20.16
C GLY A 84 -1.12 -25.87 -20.55
N THR A 85 -1.72 -26.25 -21.69
CA THR A 85 -2.90 -25.60 -22.27
C THR A 85 -4.13 -25.62 -21.35
N THR A 86 -4.31 -26.67 -20.55
CA THR A 86 -5.44 -26.75 -19.61
C THR A 86 -5.36 -25.66 -18.55
N ALA A 87 -4.16 -25.44 -17.98
CA ALA A 87 -3.95 -24.34 -17.04
C ALA A 87 -4.12 -22.97 -17.70
N LEU A 88 -3.77 -22.82 -18.98
CA LEU A 88 -4.01 -21.58 -19.73
C LEU A 88 -5.51 -21.26 -19.84
N VAL A 89 -6.33 -22.25 -20.20
CA VAL A 89 -7.79 -22.07 -20.34
C VAL A 89 -8.43 -21.73 -18.99
N ILE A 90 -8.02 -22.40 -17.91
CA ILE A 90 -8.52 -22.13 -16.55
C ILE A 90 -8.18 -20.70 -16.13
N MET A 91 -6.93 -20.26 -16.38
CA MET A 91 -6.53 -18.89 -16.05
C MET A 91 -7.24 -17.85 -16.89
N PHE A 92 -7.48 -18.14 -18.17
CA PHE A 92 -8.24 -17.25 -19.04
C PHE A 92 -9.68 -17.09 -18.53
N ALA A 93 -10.33 -18.19 -18.12
CA ALA A 93 -11.65 -18.14 -17.49
C ALA A 93 -11.63 -17.33 -16.17
N TYR A 94 -10.62 -17.54 -15.33
CA TYR A 94 -10.43 -16.80 -14.08
C TYR A 94 -10.24 -15.29 -14.33
N MET A 95 -9.42 -14.91 -15.31
CA MET A 95 -9.22 -13.52 -15.73
C MET A 95 -10.53 -12.86 -16.18
N ILE A 96 -11.40 -13.58 -16.90
CA ILE A 96 -12.71 -13.06 -17.31
C ILE A 96 -13.55 -12.71 -16.08
N VAL A 97 -13.56 -13.55 -15.03
CA VAL A 97 -14.29 -13.27 -13.79
C VAL A 97 -13.77 -12.00 -13.11
N ILE A 98 -12.45 -11.85 -12.98
CA ILE A 98 -11.82 -10.65 -12.41
C ILE A 98 -12.20 -9.39 -13.20
N VAL A 99 -12.08 -9.45 -14.53
CA VAL A 99 -12.40 -8.32 -15.41
C VAL A 99 -13.89 -7.96 -15.35
N MET A 100 -14.78 -8.95 -15.30
CA MET A 100 -16.22 -8.69 -15.12
C MET A 100 -16.51 -8.03 -13.78
N GLY A 101 -15.89 -8.49 -12.69
CA GLY A 101 -15.99 -7.86 -11.36
C GLY A 101 -15.51 -6.41 -11.38
N PHE A 102 -14.38 -6.14 -12.04
CA PHE A 102 -13.84 -4.79 -12.22
C PHE A 102 -14.80 -3.89 -13.00
N ILE A 103 -15.30 -4.34 -14.15
CA ILE A 103 -16.25 -3.58 -14.98
C ILE A 103 -17.53 -3.30 -14.20
N TYR A 104 -18.03 -4.26 -13.42
CA TYR A 104 -19.19 -4.07 -12.56
C TYR A 104 -18.95 -2.99 -11.50
N ALA A 105 -17.82 -3.06 -10.78
CA ALA A 105 -17.45 -2.07 -9.78
C ALA A 105 -17.32 -0.66 -10.38
N TRP A 106 -16.73 -0.56 -11.57
CA TRP A 106 -16.66 0.71 -12.31
C TRP A 106 -18.06 1.23 -12.65
N LYS A 107 -18.92 0.41 -13.26
CA LYS A 107 -20.29 0.83 -13.60
C LYS A 107 -21.13 1.23 -12.38
N LYS A 108 -20.83 0.70 -11.19
CA LYS A 108 -21.46 1.07 -9.92
C LYS A 108 -20.90 2.34 -9.28
N GLY A 109 -19.92 2.99 -9.91
CA GLY A 109 -19.34 4.23 -9.41
C GLY A 109 -18.41 4.02 -8.22
N ALA A 110 -17.82 2.82 -8.04
CA ALA A 110 -16.95 2.55 -6.89
C ALA A 110 -15.66 3.42 -6.84
N PHE A 111 -15.34 4.06 -7.97
CA PHE A 111 -14.21 5.01 -8.11
C PHE A 111 -14.66 6.48 -8.12
N GLN A 112 -15.94 6.76 -7.87
CA GLN A 112 -16.44 8.11 -7.71
C GLN A 112 -16.44 8.43 -6.21
N TRP A 113 -15.83 9.55 -5.86
CA TRP A 113 -15.73 10.03 -4.49
C TRP A 113 -16.19 11.48 -4.44
N GLU A 114 -17.24 11.76 -3.69
CA GLU A 114 -17.69 13.11 -3.32
C GLU A 114 -17.26 13.47 -1.90
#